data_AF-A0A972XXI4-F1
#
_entry.id   AF-A0A972XXI4-F1
#
_cell.length_a   1.000
_cell.length_b   1.000
_cell.length_c   1.000
_cell.angle_alpha   90.00
_cell.angle_beta   90.00
_cell.angle_gamma   90.00
#
_symmetry.space_group_name_H-M   'P 1'
#
loop_
_entity.id
_entity.type
_entity.pdbx_description
1 polymer ?
#
loop_
_entity_poly.entity_id
_entity_poly.type
_entity_poly.pdbx_seq_one_letter_code
_entity_poly.pdbx_strand_id
1 'polypeptide(L)'
;MLHLKLLLSISFIIACCVGGYARAQIPDGTFFIVQKANQYLAADLLLKAKIHDSKGNIFGDVEDLILNENNQVEGVIIGIGGFLGVGEKRIGVQYKALQFTNKNGKTVLSLPLATKELLQTIPEYQRAKPPKSFLESVTERAKELSSKTAESTKDAYDKMKTAVQSGTAYEQAKEAAANVFK
;
A
#
# COMPACT_ATOMS: atom_id res chain seq x y z
N MET A 1 59.98 -28.62 -31.34
CA MET A 1 60.68 -27.44 -30.76
C MET A 1 59.68 -26.78 -29.81
N LEU A 2 59.54 -27.20 -28.55
CA LEU A 2 60.49 -27.32 -27.44
C LEU A 2 60.85 -25.96 -26.79
N HIS A 3 60.69 -25.93 -25.46
CA HIS A 3 61.08 -24.93 -24.44
C HIS A 3 60.01 -23.87 -24.07
N LEU A 4 59.34 -23.91 -22.91
CA LEU A 4 59.72 -24.20 -21.51
C LEU A 4 60.87 -23.33 -20.97
N LYS A 5 60.49 -22.23 -20.31
CA LYS A 5 61.19 -21.49 -19.21
C LYS A 5 60.07 -20.83 -18.40
N LEU A 6 59.63 -21.29 -17.23
CA LEU A 6 60.27 -21.38 -15.91
C LEU A 6 60.95 -20.08 -15.45
N LEU A 7 60.33 -19.42 -14.46
CA LEU A 7 60.86 -18.85 -13.19
C LEU A 7 60.07 -17.58 -12.80
N LEU A 8 59.24 -17.65 -11.76
CA LEU A 8 59.58 -17.41 -10.34
C LEU A 8 59.50 -15.92 -9.99
N SER A 9 58.40 -15.48 -9.36
CA SER A 9 58.46 -14.31 -8.47
C SER A 9 57.21 -14.20 -7.58
N ILE A 10 57.43 -14.50 -6.30
CA ILE A 10 56.80 -13.88 -5.13
C ILE A 10 55.34 -14.29 -4.84
N SER A 11 55.25 -15.36 -4.04
CA SER A 11 54.28 -15.46 -2.95
C SER A 11 54.22 -14.13 -2.19
N PHE A 12 53.16 -13.38 -2.40
CA PHE A 12 52.66 -12.47 -1.39
C PHE A 12 51.31 -13.03 -0.95
N ILE A 13 51.39 -13.92 0.06
CA ILE A 13 50.27 -14.29 0.91
C ILE A 13 49.87 -13.00 1.62
N ILE A 14 49.05 -12.16 0.96
CA ILE A 14 48.16 -11.25 1.67
C ILE A 14 47.03 -12.13 2.16
N ALA A 15 47.30 -12.80 3.28
CA ALA A 15 46.28 -13.13 4.26
C ALA A 15 45.77 -11.80 4.84
N CYS A 16 45.06 -11.02 4.04
CA CYS A 16 44.13 -10.05 4.60
C CYS A 16 42.97 -10.88 5.10
N CYS A 17 42.91 -11.03 6.42
CA CYS A 17 41.67 -11.23 7.14
C CYS A 17 40.67 -10.15 6.71
N VAL A 18 40.03 -10.32 5.57
CA VAL A 18 38.79 -9.60 5.28
C VAL A 18 37.73 -10.45 5.95
N GLY A 19 37.40 -10.04 7.17
CA GLY A 19 36.33 -10.64 7.95
C GLY A 19 35.13 -10.91 7.05
N GLY A 20 34.55 -12.10 7.19
CA GLY A 20 33.36 -12.50 6.47
C GLY A 20 32.24 -11.51 6.76
N TYR A 21 32.10 -10.49 5.91
CA TYR A 21 30.81 -9.91 5.66
C TYR A 21 30.01 -11.06 5.07
N ALA A 22 29.18 -11.70 5.90
CA ALA A 22 28.12 -12.53 5.40
C ALA A 22 27.32 -11.61 4.45
N ARG A 23 27.58 -11.75 3.15
CA ARG A 23 26.84 -11.02 2.13
C ARG A 23 25.41 -11.49 2.33
N ALA A 24 24.55 -10.60 2.83
CA ALA A 24 23.14 -10.91 2.99
C ALA A 24 22.63 -11.37 1.62
N GLN A 25 22.40 -12.67 1.50
CA GLN A 25 21.85 -13.26 0.28
C GLN A 25 20.40 -12.84 0.26
N ILE A 26 20.05 -11.97 -0.69
CA ILE A 26 18.66 -11.58 -0.93
C ILE A 26 17.94 -12.87 -1.35
N PRO A 27 16.96 -13.37 -0.59
CA PRO A 27 16.25 -14.58 -0.97
C PRO A 27 15.51 -14.36 -2.29
N ASP A 28 15.71 -15.29 -3.23
CA ASP A 28 15.03 -15.26 -4.51
C ASP A 28 13.51 -15.27 -4.31
N GLY A 29 12.79 -14.46 -5.10
CA GLY A 29 11.32 -14.41 -5.07
C GLY A 29 10.69 -13.66 -3.90
N THR A 30 11.48 -13.11 -2.97
CA THR A 30 10.94 -12.31 -1.85
C THR A 30 10.77 -10.82 -2.23
N PHE A 31 11.66 -10.30 -3.08
CA PHE A 31 11.71 -8.89 -3.41
C PHE A 31 11.54 -8.65 -4.91
N PHE A 32 10.72 -7.66 -5.26
CA PHE A 32 10.65 -7.12 -6.62
C PHE A 32 11.62 -5.93 -6.73
N ILE A 33 12.81 -6.16 -7.28
CA ILE A 33 13.83 -5.10 -7.45
C ILE A 33 13.78 -4.44 -8.84
N VAL A 34 13.07 -5.04 -9.80
CA VAL A 34 12.86 -4.50 -11.15
C VAL A 34 11.45 -4.84 -11.63
N GLN A 35 10.83 -3.89 -12.33
CA GLN A 35 9.57 -4.08 -13.04
C GLN A 35 9.84 -4.67 -14.42
N LYS A 36 9.08 -5.71 -14.81
CA LYS A 36 9.15 -6.32 -16.14
C LYS A 36 8.27 -5.55 -17.14
N ALA A 37 8.58 -5.67 -18.43
CA ALA A 37 7.85 -4.97 -19.49
C ALA A 37 6.34 -5.30 -19.56
N ASN A 38 5.92 -6.45 -19.03
CA ASN A 38 4.52 -6.88 -18.98
C ASN A 38 3.82 -6.54 -17.65
N GLN A 39 4.47 -5.77 -16.77
CA GLN A 39 3.93 -5.37 -15.48
C GLN A 39 3.65 -3.86 -15.50
N TYR A 40 2.58 -3.47 -14.83
CA TYR A 40 2.24 -2.07 -14.59
C TYR A 40 1.89 -1.88 -13.12
N LEU A 41 2.15 -0.69 -12.59
CA LEU A 41 1.70 -0.32 -11.27
C LEU A 41 0.23 0.06 -11.34
N ALA A 42 -0.57 -0.42 -10.39
CA ALA A 42 -1.96 -0.02 -10.25
C ALA A 42 -2.08 1.52 -10.13
N ALA A 43 -1.14 2.16 -9.43
CA ALA A 43 -1.08 3.61 -9.28
C ALA A 43 -0.92 4.37 -10.61
N ASP A 44 -0.23 3.77 -11.58
CA ASP A 44 0.09 4.44 -12.84
C ASP A 44 -0.98 4.19 -13.91
N LEU A 45 -1.60 3.00 -13.87
CA LEU A 45 -2.54 2.56 -14.90
C LEU A 45 -4.01 2.64 -14.50
N LEU A 46 -4.31 2.24 -13.25
CA LEU A 46 -5.67 2.03 -12.79
C LEU A 46 -6.14 3.18 -11.92
N LEU A 47 -5.43 3.49 -10.83
CA LEU A 47 -5.83 4.53 -9.89
C LEU A 47 -5.77 5.90 -10.56
N LYS A 48 -6.79 6.72 -10.34
CA LYS A 48 -6.99 8.04 -10.95
C LYS A 48 -7.05 8.02 -12.48
N ALA A 49 -7.13 6.83 -13.09
CA ALA A 49 -7.30 6.70 -14.52
C ALA A 49 -8.68 7.21 -14.91
N LYS A 50 -8.72 8.04 -15.95
CA LYS A 50 -9.97 8.56 -16.50
C LYS A 50 -10.65 7.46 -17.30
N ILE A 51 -11.93 7.24 -17.03
CA ILE A 51 -12.73 6.22 -17.71
C ILE A 51 -13.54 6.88 -18.82
N HIS A 52 -13.44 6.30 -20.01
CA HIS A 52 -14.11 6.80 -21.20
C HIS A 52 -15.40 6.00 -21.48
N ASP A 53 -16.45 6.71 -21.92
CA ASP A 53 -17.66 6.10 -22.45
C ASP A 53 -17.45 5.56 -23.88
N SER A 54 -18.49 4.95 -24.47
CA SER A 54 -18.47 4.45 -25.85
C SER A 54 -18.26 5.53 -26.92
N LYS A 55 -18.46 6.81 -26.57
CA LYS A 55 -18.24 7.98 -27.44
C LYS A 55 -16.86 8.62 -27.22
N GLY A 56 -16.06 8.10 -26.29
CA GLY A 56 -14.75 8.62 -25.93
C GLY A 56 -14.77 9.80 -24.95
N ASN A 57 -15.92 10.14 -24.37
CA ASN A 57 -16.01 11.18 -23.33
C ASN A 57 -15.64 10.60 -21.97
N ILE A 58 -14.94 11.41 -21.17
CA ILE A 58 -14.63 11.07 -19.78
C ILE A 58 -15.87 11.35 -18.93
N PHE A 59 -16.29 10.36 -18.14
CA PHE A 59 -17.42 10.51 -17.21
C PHE A 59 -17.03 10.36 -15.74
N GLY A 60 -15.81 9.90 -15.47
CA GLY A 60 -15.32 9.67 -14.11
C GLY A 60 -13.88 9.17 -14.09
N ASP A 61 -13.41 8.86 -12.89
CA ASP A 61 -12.10 8.30 -12.63
C ASP A 61 -12.13 7.20 -11.57
N VAL A 62 -11.11 6.34 -11.60
CA VAL A 62 -10.99 5.22 -10.65
C VAL A 62 -10.46 5.75 -9.32
N GLU A 63 -11.24 5.59 -8.26
CA GLU A 63 -10.85 5.96 -6.90
C GLU A 63 -10.10 4.83 -6.19
N ASP A 64 -10.54 3.59 -6.37
CA ASP A 64 -10.07 2.45 -5.58
C ASP A 64 -10.23 1.11 -6.31
N LEU A 65 -9.59 0.07 -5.79
CA LEU A 65 -9.67 -1.31 -6.27
C LEU A 65 -10.38 -2.20 -5.26
N ILE A 66 -11.20 -3.11 -5.75
CA ILE A 66 -11.85 -4.15 -4.95
C ILE A 66 -11.05 -5.43 -5.14
N LEU A 67 -10.53 -5.97 -4.04
CA LEU A 67 -9.82 -7.25 -4.00
C LEU A 67 -10.74 -8.33 -3.43
N ASN A 68 -10.64 -9.54 -3.98
CA ASN A 68 -11.29 -10.73 -3.42
C ASN A 68 -10.44 -11.37 -2.31
N GLU A 69 -10.95 -12.45 -1.71
CA GLU A 69 -10.27 -13.20 -0.64
C GLU A 69 -8.91 -13.78 -1.05
N ASN A 70 -8.68 -13.96 -2.36
CA ASN A 70 -7.41 -14.43 -2.91
C ASN A 70 -6.44 -13.29 -3.25
N ASN A 71 -6.72 -12.06 -2.81
CA ASN A 71 -5.96 -10.85 -3.12
C ASN A 71 -5.88 -10.52 -4.62
N GLN A 72 -6.88 -10.94 -5.40
CA GLN A 72 -6.98 -10.63 -6.83
C GLN A 72 -7.96 -9.48 -7.05
N VAL A 73 -7.68 -8.63 -8.04
CA VAL A 73 -8.56 -7.52 -8.42
C VAL A 73 -9.85 -8.07 -9.02
N GLU A 74 -10.96 -7.85 -8.31
CA GLU A 74 -12.31 -8.25 -8.72
C GLU A 74 -13.06 -7.09 -9.37
N GLY A 75 -12.85 -5.88 -8.87
CA GLY A 75 -13.55 -4.68 -9.32
C GLY A 75 -12.77 -3.40 -9.09
N VAL A 76 -13.35 -2.31 -9.57
CA VAL A 76 -12.88 -0.95 -9.35
C VAL A 76 -14.03 -0.09 -8.83
N ILE A 77 -13.71 0.90 -8.02
CA ILE A 77 -14.64 1.95 -7.62
C ILE A 77 -14.39 3.15 -8.52
N ILE A 78 -15.44 3.64 -9.16
CA ILE A 78 -15.39 4.81 -10.04
C ILE A 78 -16.19 5.94 -9.41
N GLY A 79 -15.57 7.10 -9.28
CA GLY A 79 -16.24 8.35 -8.93
C GLY A 79 -16.87 8.97 -10.18
N ILE A 80 -18.19 9.20 -10.15
CA ILE A 80 -18.94 9.83 -11.25
C ILE A 80 -19.51 11.18 -10.81
N GLY A 81 -19.13 12.23 -11.53
CA GLY A 81 -19.55 13.59 -11.24
C GLY A 81 -18.97 14.13 -9.94
N GLY A 82 -19.10 15.44 -9.71
CA GLY A 82 -18.46 16.13 -8.58
C GLY A 82 -17.23 16.91 -9.01
N PHE A 83 -16.95 17.98 -8.26
CA PHE A 83 -15.76 18.83 -8.47
C PHE A 83 -14.81 18.49 -7.32
N LEU A 84 -13.65 17.89 -7.63
CA LEU A 84 -12.59 17.58 -6.66
C LEU A 84 -12.97 16.62 -5.51
N GLY A 85 -13.82 15.63 -5.79
CA GLY A 85 -14.20 14.61 -4.79
C GLY A 85 -15.34 15.01 -3.85
N VAL A 86 -15.90 16.20 -4.01
CA VAL A 86 -17.09 16.64 -3.26
C VAL A 86 -18.33 16.41 -4.10
N GLY A 87 -19.30 15.69 -3.55
CA GLY A 87 -20.54 15.36 -4.24
C GLY A 87 -20.39 14.33 -5.36
N GLU A 88 -19.29 13.56 -5.34
CA GLU A 88 -19.11 12.45 -6.25
C GLU A 88 -19.98 11.26 -5.83
N LYS A 89 -20.62 10.64 -6.81
CA LYS A 89 -21.33 9.38 -6.62
C LYS A 89 -20.37 8.25 -6.95
N ARG A 90 -20.22 7.30 -6.05
CA ARG A 90 -19.35 6.13 -6.25
C ARG A 90 -20.13 4.99 -6.87
N ILE A 91 -19.55 4.32 -7.86
CA ILE A 91 -20.10 3.10 -8.44
C ILE A 91 -19.05 2.00 -8.46
N GLY A 92 -19.49 0.77 -8.18
CA GLY A 92 -18.65 -0.42 -8.28
C GLY A 92 -18.77 -1.02 -9.67
N VAL A 93 -17.64 -1.26 -10.34
CA VAL A 93 -17.59 -1.87 -11.67
C VAL A 93 -16.68 -3.09 -11.63
N GLN A 94 -17.15 -4.20 -12.19
CA GLN A 94 -16.32 -5.40 -12.30
C GLN A 94 -15.12 -5.16 -13.20
N TYR A 95 -13.95 -5.65 -12.80
CA TYR A 95 -12.71 -5.44 -13.55
C TYR A 95 -12.81 -5.98 -14.98
N LYS A 96 -13.52 -7.09 -15.18
CA LYS A 96 -13.76 -7.71 -16.49
C LYS A 96 -14.62 -6.88 -17.44
N ALA A 97 -15.40 -5.93 -16.92
CA ALA A 97 -16.21 -5.04 -17.74
C ALA A 97 -15.39 -3.87 -18.32
N LEU A 98 -14.20 -3.61 -17.77
CA LEU A 98 -13.30 -2.58 -18.27
C LEU A 98 -12.57 -3.06 -19.52
N GLN A 99 -12.45 -2.18 -20.49
CA GLN A 99 -11.66 -2.39 -21.69
C GLN A 99 -10.39 -1.55 -21.65
N PHE A 100 -9.26 -2.20 -21.89
CA PHE A 100 -7.94 -1.57 -21.98
C PHE A 100 -7.59 -1.43 -23.45
N THR A 101 -7.45 -0.19 -23.92
CA THR A 101 -7.05 0.10 -25.30
C THR A 101 -5.75 0.88 -25.30
N ASN A 102 -4.85 0.63 -26.26
CA ASN A 102 -3.65 1.44 -26.40
C ASN A 102 -3.89 2.51 -27.48
N LYS A 103 -3.78 3.80 -27.11
CA LYS A 103 -3.82 4.93 -28.02
C LYS A 103 -2.54 5.74 -27.85
N ASN A 104 -1.75 5.85 -28.91
CA ASN A 104 -0.49 6.63 -28.93
C ASN A 104 0.49 6.24 -27.80
N GLY A 105 0.63 4.95 -27.50
CA GLY A 105 1.50 4.46 -26.43
C GLY A 105 0.93 4.67 -25.02
N LYS A 106 -0.27 5.24 -24.88
CA LYS A 106 -0.98 5.37 -23.60
C LYS A 106 -2.10 4.35 -23.52
N THR A 107 -2.17 3.63 -22.41
CA THR A 107 -3.30 2.77 -22.12
C THR A 107 -4.48 3.63 -21.67
N VAL A 108 -5.62 3.44 -22.31
CA VAL A 108 -6.87 4.13 -22.06
C VAL A 108 -7.88 3.10 -21.56
N LEU A 109 -8.49 3.40 -20.42
CA LEU A 109 -9.56 2.59 -19.85
C LEU A 109 -10.91 3.08 -20.37
N SER A 110 -11.73 2.15 -20.84
CA SER A 110 -13.07 2.44 -21.36
C SER A 110 -14.09 1.49 -20.73
N LEU A 111 -15.30 2.00 -20.49
CA LEU A 111 -16.43 1.21 -20.04
C LEU A 111 -17.58 1.37 -21.05
N PRO A 112 -17.71 0.47 -22.04
CA PRO A 112 -18.65 0.65 -23.14
C PRO A 112 -20.12 0.70 -22.70
N LEU A 113 -20.44 0.03 -21.59
CA LEU A 113 -21.79 -0.03 -21.02
C LEU A 113 -22.17 1.22 -20.21
N ALA A 114 -21.26 2.16 -20.00
CA ALA A 114 -21.50 3.38 -19.24
C ALA A 114 -22.27 4.42 -20.07
N THR A 115 -23.59 4.25 -20.20
CA THR A 115 -24.47 5.30 -20.72
C THR A 115 -24.86 6.28 -19.61
N LYS A 116 -25.11 7.55 -19.94
CA LYS A 116 -25.44 8.59 -18.94
C LYS A 116 -26.67 8.21 -18.12
N GLU A 117 -27.66 7.62 -18.79
CA GLU A 117 -28.92 7.16 -18.20
C GLU A 117 -28.68 6.00 -17.22
N LEU A 118 -27.77 5.09 -17.56
CA LEU A 118 -27.42 3.97 -16.68
C LEU A 118 -26.63 4.45 -15.45
N LEU A 119 -25.67 5.34 -15.62
CA LEU A 119 -24.85 5.88 -14.52
C LEU A 119 -25.71 6.64 -13.48
N GLN A 120 -26.77 7.31 -13.93
CA GLN A 120 -27.71 7.99 -13.05
C GLN A 120 -28.59 7.01 -12.25
N THR A 121 -28.99 5.90 -12.87
CA THR A 121 -29.88 4.89 -12.27
C THR A 121 -29.19 3.85 -11.41
N ILE A 122 -27.90 3.58 -11.65
CA ILE A 122 -27.09 2.64 -10.85
C ILE A 122 -27.08 3.08 -9.37
N PRO A 123 -27.32 2.18 -8.42
CA PRO A 123 -27.21 2.51 -7.00
C PRO A 123 -25.78 2.91 -6.63
N GLU A 124 -25.64 3.78 -5.65
CA GLU A 124 -24.33 4.14 -5.12
C GLU A 124 -23.65 2.92 -4.46
N TYR A 125 -22.35 2.78 -4.68
CA TYR A 125 -21.54 1.77 -4.04
C TYR A 125 -21.48 1.98 -2.53
N GLN A 126 -21.90 0.97 -1.77
CA GLN A 126 -21.83 1.00 -0.31
C GLN A 126 -20.59 0.25 0.15
N ARG A 127 -19.65 0.99 0.74
CA ARG A 127 -18.49 0.38 1.42
C ARG A 127 -18.97 -0.27 2.71
N ALA A 128 -18.71 -1.57 2.88
CA ALA A 128 -18.90 -2.23 4.16
C ALA A 128 -18.06 -1.49 5.22
N LYS A 129 -18.65 -1.20 6.40
CA LYS A 129 -17.92 -0.52 7.47
C LYS A 129 -16.64 -1.30 7.75
N PRO A 130 -15.45 -0.70 7.63
CA PRO A 130 -14.22 -1.41 7.93
C PRO A 130 -14.31 -1.92 9.38
N PRO A 131 -13.77 -3.11 9.68
CA PRO A 131 -13.64 -3.55 11.06
C PRO A 131 -12.91 -2.44 11.82
N LYS A 132 -13.52 -1.95 12.91
CA LYS A 132 -13.00 -0.82 13.70
C LYS A 132 -11.51 -1.02 13.92
N SER A 133 -10.72 -0.01 13.53
CA SER A 133 -9.27 -0.05 13.73
C SER A 133 -8.96 -0.30 15.20
N PHE A 134 -7.86 -1.01 15.50
CA PHE A 134 -7.40 -1.16 16.89
C PHE A 134 -7.33 0.19 17.60
N LEU A 135 -6.93 1.26 16.92
CA LEU A 135 -6.91 2.62 17.47
C LEU A 135 -8.31 3.15 17.79
N GLU A 136 -9.30 2.85 16.96
CA GLU A 136 -10.70 3.22 17.19
C GLU A 136 -11.31 2.43 18.36
N SER A 137 -10.89 1.16 18.54
CA SER A 137 -11.25 0.36 19.71
C SER A 137 -10.58 0.84 21.00
N VAL A 138 -9.34 1.34 20.91
CA VAL A 138 -8.60 1.92 22.04
C VAL A 138 -9.16 3.28 22.41
N THR A 139 -9.56 4.12 21.45
CA THR A 139 -10.19 5.41 21.75
C THR A 139 -11.59 5.25 22.34
N GLU A 140 -12.39 4.28 21.89
CA GLU A 140 -13.67 3.93 22.55
C GLU A 140 -13.45 3.45 23.99
N ARG A 141 -12.51 2.51 24.21
CA ARG A 141 -12.16 2.04 25.56
C ARG A 141 -11.62 3.16 26.44
N ALA A 142 -10.77 4.04 25.91
CA ALA A 142 -10.25 5.20 26.62
C ALA A 142 -11.35 6.22 26.95
N LYS A 143 -12.37 6.36 26.10
CA LYS A 143 -13.54 7.21 26.35
C LYS A 143 -14.45 6.62 27.42
N GLU A 144 -14.63 5.30 27.43
CA GLU A 144 -15.31 4.59 28.52
C GLU A 144 -14.55 4.72 29.86
N LEU A 145 -13.23 4.53 29.85
CA LEU A 145 -12.34 4.72 31.00
C LEU A 145 -12.31 6.18 31.48
N SER A 146 -12.32 7.16 30.56
CA SER A 146 -12.36 8.59 30.88
C SER A 146 -13.69 9.01 31.52
N SER A 147 -14.80 8.37 31.15
CA SER A 147 -16.11 8.64 31.77
C SER A 147 -16.24 8.02 33.18
N LYS A 148 -15.47 6.97 33.47
CA LYS A 148 -15.42 6.33 34.80
C LYS A 148 -14.32 6.85 35.71
N THR A 149 -13.33 7.59 35.16
CA THR A 149 -12.16 8.08 35.90
C THR A 149 -11.84 9.52 35.51
N ALA A 150 -12.68 10.47 35.96
CA ALA A 150 -12.51 11.89 35.68
C ALA A 150 -11.41 12.59 36.52
N GLU A 151 -10.72 11.87 37.41
CA GLU A 151 -9.71 12.48 38.32
C GLU A 151 -8.24 12.14 37.99
N SER A 152 -7.95 11.12 37.16
CA SER A 152 -6.56 10.66 36.89
C SER A 152 -6.03 11.02 35.49
N THR A 153 -6.81 11.72 34.68
CA THR A 153 -6.55 11.89 33.23
C THR A 153 -5.55 12.99 32.89
N LYS A 154 -5.30 13.96 33.78
CA LYS A 154 -4.31 15.02 33.51
C LYS A 154 -2.87 14.49 33.56
N ASP A 155 -2.54 13.72 34.59
CA ASP A 155 -1.20 13.15 34.77
C ASP A 155 -0.87 12.04 33.77
N ALA A 156 -1.88 11.28 33.33
CA ALA A 156 -1.69 10.23 32.32
C ALA A 156 -1.51 10.82 30.90
N TYR A 157 -2.24 11.89 30.58
CA TYR A 157 -2.14 12.57 29.29
C TYR A 157 -0.81 13.29 29.13
N ASP A 158 -0.34 13.99 30.17
CA ASP A 158 0.94 14.70 30.12
C ASP A 158 2.13 13.73 30.03
N LYS A 159 2.06 12.56 30.69
CA LYS A 159 3.06 11.48 30.58
C LYS A 159 3.08 10.81 29.21
N MET A 160 1.92 10.53 28.62
CA MET A 160 1.86 9.95 27.27
C MET A 160 2.34 10.93 26.20
N LYS A 161 2.00 12.21 26.32
CA LYS A 161 2.45 13.24 25.39
C LYS A 161 3.97 13.39 25.41
N THR A 162 4.60 13.36 26.58
CA THR A 162 6.06 13.41 26.70
C THR A 162 6.72 12.14 26.16
N ALA A 163 6.19 10.94 26.45
CA ALA A 163 6.74 9.68 25.96
C ALA A 163 6.61 9.49 24.44
N VAL A 164 5.54 10.01 23.82
CA VAL A 164 5.34 9.99 22.37
C VAL A 164 6.21 11.03 21.67
N GLN A 165 6.43 12.19 22.29
CA GLN A 165 7.26 13.26 21.73
C GLN A 165 8.76 13.00 21.86
N SER A 166 9.22 12.19 22.82
CA SER A 166 10.64 11.88 23.02
C SER A 166 11.17 10.74 22.15
N GLY A 167 10.33 10.02 21.40
CA GLY A 167 10.76 8.85 20.60
C GLY A 167 11.25 7.66 21.44
N THR A 168 11.13 7.71 22.77
CA THR A 168 11.60 6.68 23.72
C THR A 168 10.52 5.67 24.12
N ALA A 169 9.29 5.83 23.64
CA ALA A 169 8.15 4.96 23.98
C ALA A 169 8.38 3.46 23.66
N TYR A 170 9.25 3.15 22.70
CA TYR A 170 9.60 1.78 22.35
C TYR A 170 10.51 1.09 23.38
N GLU A 171 11.46 1.81 23.99
CA GLU A 171 12.40 1.23 24.98
C GLU A 171 11.73 1.02 26.35
N GLN A 172 10.86 1.96 26.76
CA GLN A 172 10.14 1.86 28.04
C GLN A 172 9.07 0.76 28.02
N ALA A 173 8.44 0.50 26.86
CA ALA A 173 7.51 -0.61 26.69
C ALA A 173 8.22 -1.98 26.76
N LYS A 174 9.48 -2.05 26.32
CA LYS A 174 10.29 -3.27 26.34
C LYS A 174 10.76 -3.62 27.76
N GLU A 175 11.13 -2.62 28.55
CA GLU A 175 11.55 -2.79 29.94
C GLU A 175 10.37 -3.13 30.87
N ALA A 176 9.21 -2.51 30.64
CA ALA A 176 7.97 -2.84 31.36
C ALA A 176 7.48 -4.26 31.04
N ALA A 177 7.61 -4.73 29.79
CA ALA A 177 7.28 -6.11 29.42
C ALA A 177 8.25 -7.14 30.04
N ALA A 178 9.54 -6.80 30.21
CA ALA A 178 10.53 -7.71 30.80
C ALA A 178 10.32 -7.97 32.30
N ASN A 179 9.75 -7.01 33.04
CA ASN A 179 9.46 -7.18 34.47
C ASN A 179 8.14 -7.91 34.76
N VAL A 180 7.31 -8.17 33.76
CA VAL A 180 6.06 -8.93 33.90
C VAL A 180 6.28 -10.45 33.75
N PHE A 181 7.44 -10.87 33.22
CA PHE A 181 7.81 -12.28 33.02
C PHE A 181 8.91 -12.80 33.96
N LYS A 182 9.12 -12.13 35.10
CA LYS A 182 9.94 -12.65 36.21
C LYS A 182 9.08 -13.03 37.40
#